data_AF-A0A973KY17-F1
#
_entry.id   AF-A0A973KY17-F1
#
_cell.length_a   1.000
_cell.length_b   1.000
_cell.length_c   1.000
_cell.angle_alpha   90.00
_cell.angle_beta   90.00
_cell.angle_gamma   90.00
#
_symmetry.space_group_name_H-M   'P 1'
#
loop_
_entity.id
_entity.type
_entity.pdbx_description
1 polymer ?
#
loop_
_entity_poly.entity_id
_entity_poly.type
_entity_poly.pdbx_seq_one_letter_code
_entity_poly.pdbx_strand_id
1 'polypeptide(L)'
;MAGNPRNGRPYRALCAWLRAQRLPCWLCGHEINYQLDARHPLSFTLDHEVPLSRGGNLLARANARPAHRRCNSSKGNRTDPPRRPMRPTLRW
;
A
#
# COMPACT_ATOMS: atom_id res chain seq x y z
N MET A 1 11.08 26.26 -5.73
CA MET A 1 11.17 24.82 -6.01
C MET A 1 10.17 24.08 -5.11
N ALA A 2 9.04 23.63 -5.64
CA ALA A 2 8.11 22.82 -4.86
C ALA A 2 8.76 21.45 -4.62
N GLY A 3 9.28 21.23 -3.41
CA GLY A 3 9.90 19.95 -3.04
C GLY A 3 8.94 18.80 -3.32
N ASN A 4 9.46 17.66 -3.79
CA ASN A 4 8.66 16.50 -4.15
C ASN A 4 7.65 16.19 -3.03
N PRO A 5 6.33 16.27 -3.28
CA PRO A 5 5.31 16.18 -2.24
C PRO A 5 5.30 14.81 -1.54
N ARG A 6 5.98 13.82 -2.13
CA ARG A 6 6.23 12.48 -1.57
C ARG A 6 7.26 12.44 -0.44
N ASN A 7 8.11 13.46 -0.30
CA ASN A 7 9.17 13.49 0.72
C ASN A 7 8.87 14.46 1.88
N GLY A 8 7.67 15.05 1.91
CA GLY A 8 7.28 16.01 2.95
C GLY A 8 6.92 15.37 4.30
N ARG A 9 6.98 16.19 5.36
CA ARG A 9 6.39 15.88 6.68
C ARG A 9 4.96 15.30 6.62
N PRO A 10 4.02 15.83 5.81
CA PRO A 10 2.66 15.27 5.77
C PRO A 10 2.61 13.83 5.22
N TYR A 11 3.47 13.48 4.27
CA TYR A 11 3.56 12.11 3.75
C TYR A 11 4.10 11.14 4.82
N ARG A 12 5.12 11.56 5.57
CA ARG A 12 5.65 10.77 6.70
C ARG A 12 4.61 10.55 7.80
N ALA A 13 3.82 11.59 8.11
CA ALA A 13 2.72 11.48 9.07
C ALA A 13 1.63 10.51 8.60
N LEU A 14 1.29 10.53 7.31
CA LEU A 14 0.36 9.58 6.71
C LEU A 14 0.87 8.14 6.78
N CYS A 15 2.14 7.91 6.45
CA CYS A 15 2.78 6.60 6.61
C CYS A 15 2.76 6.12 8.07
N ALA A 16 3.07 6.98 9.03
CA ALA A 16 3.04 6.63 10.45
C ALA A 16 1.61 6.27 10.91
N TRP A 17 0.61 7.05 10.49
CA TRP A 17 -0.81 6.77 10.78
C TRP A 17 -1.29 5.43 10.20
N LEU A 18 -0.88 5.09 8.97
CA LEU A 18 -1.17 3.78 8.37
C LEU A 18 -0.45 2.63 9.07
N ARG A 19 0.81 2.83 9.47
CA ARG A 19 1.58 1.83 10.24
C ARG A 19 0.96 1.56 11.60
N ALA A 20 0.42 2.59 12.25
CA ALA A 20 -0.22 2.47 13.56
C ALA A 20 -1.48 1.59 13.53
N GLN A 21 -2.21 1.54 12.41
CA GLN A 21 -3.43 0.74 12.28
C GLN A 21 -3.17 -0.76 12.13
N ARG A 22 -1.94 -1.18 11.80
CA ARG A 22 -1.55 -2.60 11.62
C ARG A 22 -2.51 -3.41 10.74
N LEU A 23 -3.04 -2.78 9.69
CA LEU A 23 -3.97 -3.40 8.77
C LEU A 23 -3.27 -4.41 7.84
N PRO A 24 -3.97 -5.47 7.42
CA PRO A 24 -3.44 -6.41 6.44
C PRO A 24 -3.28 -5.76 5.06
N CYS A 25 -2.47 -6.37 4.21
CA CYS A 25 -2.25 -5.92 2.85
C CYS A 25 -3.55 -5.94 2.05
N TRP A 26 -3.99 -4.79 1.55
CA TRP A 26 -5.27 -4.68 0.83
C TRP A 26 -5.28 -5.42 -0.52
N LEU A 27 -4.11 -5.68 -1.09
CA LEU A 27 -3.95 -6.37 -2.38
C LEU A 27 -4.03 -7.89 -2.24
N CYS A 28 -3.40 -8.46 -1.21
CA CYS A 28 -3.29 -9.91 -1.05
C CYS A 28 -4.01 -10.47 0.19
N GLY A 29 -4.49 -9.61 1.09
CA GLY A 29 -5.18 -9.97 2.33
C GLY A 29 -4.28 -10.45 3.47
N HIS A 30 -2.97 -10.64 3.24
CA HIS A 30 -2.05 -11.14 4.27
C HIS A 30 -1.50 -10.04 5.17
N GLU A 31 -1.14 -10.40 6.40
CA GLU A 31 -0.55 -9.49 7.38
C GLU A 31 0.77 -8.89 6.88
N ILE A 32 1.01 -7.63 7.21
CA ILE A 32 2.24 -6.91 6.87
C ILE A 32 3.16 -6.94 8.08
N ASN A 33 4.40 -7.37 7.88
CA ASN A 33 5.40 -7.28 8.93
C ASN A 33 6.08 -5.90 8.89
N TYR A 34 5.76 -5.09 9.90
CA TYR A 34 6.25 -3.71 10.05
C TYR A 34 7.66 -3.61 10.61
N GLN A 35 8.24 -4.70 11.13
CA GLN A 35 9.60 -4.75 11.65
C GLN A 35 10.64 -5.02 10.54
N LEU A 36 10.20 -5.43 9.36
CA LEU A 36 11.09 -5.70 8.24
C LEU A 36 11.66 -4.41 7.65
N ASP A 37 12.88 -4.52 7.12
CA ASP A 37 13.53 -3.44 6.40
C ASP A 37 12.68 -2.95 5.22
N ALA A 38 12.74 -1.66 4.91
CA ALA A 38 11.96 -1.06 3.84
C ALA A 38 12.18 -1.74 2.47
N ARG A 39 13.33 -2.37 2.23
CA ARG A 39 13.67 -3.09 1.00
C ARG A 39 13.09 -4.50 0.92
N HIS A 40 12.64 -5.07 2.03
CA HIS A 40 12.11 -6.42 2.07
C HIS A 40 10.80 -6.54 1.27
N PRO A 41 10.56 -7.63 0.50
CA PRO A 41 9.34 -7.78 -0.30
C PRO A 41 8.04 -7.76 0.51
N LEU A 42 8.07 -8.24 1.75
CA LEU A 42 6.95 -8.25 2.69
C LEU A 42 6.93 -7.03 3.64
N SER A 43 7.76 -6.02 3.39
CA SER A 43 7.74 -4.81 4.19
C SER A 43 6.52 -3.96 3.88
N PHE A 44 6.17 -3.10 4.84
CA PHE A 44 5.11 -2.13 4.68
C PHE A 44 5.46 -1.07 3.63
N THR A 45 4.54 -0.84 2.71
CA THR A 45 4.54 0.30 1.80
C THR A 45 3.16 0.95 1.75
N LEU A 46 3.14 2.26 1.54
CA LEU A 46 1.92 3.01 1.27
C LEU A 46 1.60 2.89 -0.22
N ASP A 47 0.41 2.40 -0.53
CA ASP A 47 -0.14 2.35 -1.87
C ASP A 47 -1.35 3.28 -1.98
N HIS A 48 -1.59 3.80 -3.18
CA HIS A 48 -2.73 4.65 -3.48
C HIS A 48 -3.76 3.84 -4.25
N GLU A 49 -4.98 3.77 -3.72
CA GLU A 49 -6.11 3.07 -4.36
C GLU A 49 -6.38 3.69 -5.75
N VAL A 50 -6.49 5.01 -5.81
CA VAL A 50 -6.53 5.82 -7.03
C VAL A 50 -5.13 6.41 -7.28
N PRO A 51 -4.48 6.06 -8.40
CA PRO A 51 -3.21 6.64 -8.78
C PRO A 51 -3.28 8.17 -8.94
N LEU A 52 -2.19 8.86 -8.61
CA LEU A 52 -2.10 10.33 -8.77
C LEU A 52 -2.34 10.77 -10.23
N SER A 53 -1.92 9.95 -11.20
CA SER A 53 -2.14 10.21 -12.63
C SER A 53 -3.60 10.24 -13.04
N ARG A 54 -4.51 9.71 -12.20
CA ARG A 54 -5.96 9.73 -12.40
C ARG A 54 -6.69 10.70 -11.47
N GLY A 55 -5.97 11.66 -10.87
CA GLY A 55 -6.54 12.65 -9.96
C GLY A 55 -6.62 12.20 -8.50
N GLY A 56 -5.99 11.07 -8.14
CA GLY A 56 -5.88 10.64 -6.75
C GLY A 56 -5.11 11.67 -5.91
N ASN A 57 -5.59 11.94 -4.69
CA ASN A 57 -4.89 12.82 -3.77
C ASN A 57 -3.79 12.05 -3.02
N LEU A 58 -2.57 12.58 -3.03
CA LEU A 58 -1.39 11.98 -2.39
C LEU A 58 -1.52 11.87 -0.87
N LEU A 59 -2.19 12.84 -0.24
CA LEU A 59 -2.26 13.00 1.21
C LEU A 59 -3.62 12.59 1.80
N ALA A 60 -4.57 12.19 0.95
CA ALA A 60 -5.88 11.75 1.41
C ALA A 60 -5.78 10.38 2.11
N ARG A 61 -6.15 10.31 3.38
CA ARG A 61 -6.20 9.07 4.16
C ARG A 61 -7.12 8.03 3.52
N ALA A 62 -8.23 8.46 2.93
CA ALA A 62 -9.18 7.58 2.24
C ALA A 62 -8.56 6.88 1.02
N ASN A 63 -7.59 7.53 0.35
CA ASN A 63 -6.91 6.97 -0.82
C ASN A 63 -5.68 6.12 -0.45
N ALA A 64 -5.21 6.21 0.79
CA ALA A 64 -3.98 5.59 1.23
C ALA A 64 -4.26 4.22 1.85
N ARG A 65 -3.67 3.17 1.27
CA ARG A 65 -3.87 1.79 1.67
C ARG A 65 -2.55 1.09 2.04
N PRO A 66 -2.58 0.14 2.98
CA PRO A 66 -1.40 -0.60 3.41
C PRO A 66 -1.12 -1.76 2.45
N ALA A 67 0.06 -1.82 1.84
CA ALA A 67 0.44 -2.91 0.93
C ALA A 67 1.86 -3.42 1.19
N HIS A 68 2.12 -4.69 0.89
CA HIS A 68 3.49 -5.19 0.83
C HIS A 68 4.27 -4.53 -0.31
N ARG A 69 5.57 -4.31 -0.13
CA ARG A 69 6.45 -3.80 -1.20
C ARG A 69 6.34 -4.60 -2.50
N ARG A 70 6.32 -5.93 -2.42
CA ARG A 70 6.17 -6.83 -3.57
C ARG A 70 4.82 -6.64 -4.26
N CYS A 71 3.73 -6.60 -3.50
CA CYS A 71 2.39 -6.45 -4.04
C CYS A 71 2.21 -5.08 -4.70
N ASN A 72 2.67 -4.02 -4.05
CA ASN A 72 2.66 -2.66 -4.58
C ASN A 72 3.49 -2.55 -5.88
N SER A 73 4.71 -3.11 -5.88
CA SER A 73 5.57 -3.17 -7.07
C SER A 73 4.90 -3.95 -8.22
N SER A 74 4.22 -5.06 -7.91
CA SER A 74 3.50 -5.87 -8.90
C SER A 74 2.28 -5.14 -9.49
N LYS A 75 1.58 -4.32 -8.70
CA LYS A 75 0.46 -3.49 -9.15
C LYS A 75 0.93 -2.40 -10.11
N GLY A 76 1.97 -1.65 -9.72
CA GLY A 76 2.46 -0.51 -10.49
C GLY A 76 1.36 0.53 -10.73
N ASN A 77 1.24 1.03 -11.97
CA ASN A 77 0.22 2.00 -12.37
C ASN A 77 -1.14 1.38 -12.76
N ARG A 78 -1.33 0.07 -12.54
CA ARG A 78 -2.61 -0.58 -12.83
C ARG A 78 -3.61 -0.24 -11.72
N THR A 79 -4.84 0.07 -12.11
CA THR A 79 -5.96 0.28 -11.16
C THR A 79 -6.68 -0.99 -10.78
N ASP A 80 -6.37 -2.10 -11.45
CA ASP A 80 -6.91 -3.40 -11.10
C ASP A 80 -5.97 -4.07 -10.08
N PRO A 81 -6.35 -4.17 -8.80
CA PRO A 81 -5.61 -5.03 -7.90
C PRO A 81 -5.82 -6.47 -8.40
N PRO A 82 -4.75 -7.29 -8.52
CA PRO A 82 -4.97 -8.70 -8.74
C PRO A 82 -5.71 -9.22 -7.50
N ARG A 83 -7.04 -9.35 -7.59
CA ARG A 83 -7.82 -10.11 -6.62
C ARG A 83 -7.20 -11.49 -6.65
N ARG A 84 -6.37 -11.81 -5.67
CA ARG A 84 -6.00 -13.21 -5.47
C ARG A 84 -7.35 -13.88 -5.21
N PRO A 85 -7.82 -14.80 -6.07
CA PRO A 85 -9.00 -15.56 -5.71
C PRO A 85 -8.66 -16.20 -4.39
N MET A 86 -9.43 -15.87 -3.34
CA MET A 86 -9.44 -16.66 -2.12
C MET A 86 -9.61 -18.08 -2.62
N ARG A 87 -8.55 -18.89 -2.59
CA ARG A 87 -8.64 -20.28 -3.05
C ARG A 87 -9.70 -20.87 -2.14
N PRO A 88 -10.92 -21.21 -2.61
CA PRO A 88 -11.76 -22.01 -1.77
C PRO A 88 -10.94 -23.27 -1.54
N THR A 89 -10.73 -23.63 -0.28
CA THR A 89 -10.26 -24.96 0.04
C THR A 89 -11.38 -25.90 -0.40
N LEU A 90 -11.39 -26.26 -1.68
CA LEU A 90 -12.20 -27.36 -2.18
C LEU A 90 -11.63 -28.59 -1.49
N ARG A 91 -12.29 -28.98 -0.41
CA ARG A 91 -12.09 -30.24 0.27
C ARG A 91 -12.65 -31.32 -0.66
N TRP A 92 -11.86 -32.38 -0.79
CA TRP A 92 -12.09 -33.60 -1.57
C TRP A 92 -13.46 -34.22 -1.30
#